data_AF-A0A815NQF2-F1
#
_entry.id   AF-A0A815NQF2-F1
#
_cell.length_a   1.000
_cell.length_b   1.000
_cell.length_c   1.000
_cell.angle_alpha   90.00
_cell.angle_beta   90.00
_cell.angle_gamma   90.00
#
_symmetry.space_group_name_H-M   'P 1'
#
loop_
_entity.id
_entity.type
_entity.pdbx_description
1 polymer ?
#
loop_
_entity_poly.entity_id
_entity_poly.type
_entity_poly.pdbx_seq_one_letter_code
_entity_poly.pdbx_strand_id
1 'polypeptide(L)'
;MFANSMRSTLTYIILFQDCFQTLPIRQMTVEHLVILWDQWDEHGLYSDQINRWINLAPEIKQLSRDIWNLVGQTVQRDFPIETLINEQYQEMQEKRLIQTKILTCLDTYCDDAVDKQFYLDLLLAMQQKFDHDTVRLVEVPCEIMTLLPSVDRLTPLSTSRSWLIVLSESQESSTREFIKY
;
A
#
# COMPACT_ATOMS: atom_id res chain seq x y z
N MET A 1 7.69 -21.24 -23.20
CA MET A 1 9.07 -20.79 -22.88
C MET A 1 9.16 -19.33 -23.28
N PHE A 2 8.72 -18.42 -22.41
CA PHE A 2 8.78 -16.98 -22.69
C PHE A 2 10.18 -16.49 -22.35
N ALA A 3 11.01 -16.30 -23.38
CA ALA A 3 12.30 -15.63 -23.21
C ALA A 3 12.08 -14.23 -22.61
N ASN A 4 12.86 -13.92 -21.57
CA ASN A 4 12.91 -12.67 -20.80
C ASN A 4 12.57 -11.39 -21.60
N SER A 5 11.29 -11.01 -21.66
CA SER A 5 10.81 -9.85 -22.43
C SER A 5 11.33 -8.50 -21.92
N MET A 6 11.80 -8.46 -20.67
CA MET A 6 12.42 -7.26 -20.11
C MET A 6 13.83 -6.98 -20.65
N ARG A 7 14.62 -8.02 -20.97
CA ARG A 7 15.96 -7.82 -21.57
C ARG A 7 15.89 -7.32 -23.01
N SER A 8 14.73 -7.43 -23.63
CA SER A 8 14.40 -6.81 -24.91
C SER A 8 13.77 -5.42 -24.79
N THR A 9 13.62 -4.88 -23.57
CA THR A 9 13.13 -3.49 -23.43
C THR A 9 14.17 -2.51 -23.95
N LEU A 10 13.68 -1.41 -24.51
CA LEU A 10 14.52 -0.36 -25.05
C LEU A 10 15.45 0.22 -23.97
N THR A 11 14.96 0.43 -22.75
CA THR A 11 15.77 0.90 -21.61
C THR A 11 16.92 -0.06 -21.31
N TYR A 12 16.65 -1.36 -21.21
CA TYR A 12 17.70 -2.33 -20.95
C TYR A 12 18.74 -2.36 -22.08
N ILE A 13 18.29 -2.36 -23.34
CA ILE A 13 19.16 -2.36 -24.51
C ILE A 13 20.08 -1.12 -24.51
N ILE A 14 19.52 0.08 -24.29
CA ILE A 14 20.27 1.34 -24.26
C ILE A 14 21.31 1.36 -23.13
N LEU A 15 20.97 0.80 -21.96
CA LEU A 15 21.86 0.85 -20.79
C LEU A 15 23.01 -0.17 -20.86
N PHE A 16 22.74 -1.37 -21.39
CA PHE A 16 23.66 -2.52 -21.26
C PHE A 16 24.33 -2.97 -22.56
N GLN A 17 23.90 -2.53 -23.75
CA GLN A 17 24.59 -2.91 -24.99
C GLN A 17 25.73 -1.94 -25.31
N ASP A 18 26.88 -2.50 -25.67
CA ASP A 18 28.13 -1.77 -25.92
C ASP A 18 28.00 -0.69 -27.00
N CYS A 19 27.18 -0.94 -28.02
CA CYS A 19 26.94 0.01 -29.11
C CYS A 19 26.28 1.33 -28.66
N PHE A 20 25.65 1.37 -27.46
CA PHE A 20 25.05 2.58 -26.90
C PHE A 20 25.92 3.26 -25.85
N GLN A 21 27.08 2.70 -25.46
CA GLN A 21 27.89 3.22 -24.34
C GLN A 21 28.31 4.67 -24.51
N THR A 22 28.65 5.08 -25.74
CA THR A 22 29.11 6.44 -26.08
C THR A 22 28.00 7.31 -26.65
N LEU A 23 26.78 6.79 -26.79
CA LEU A 23 25.70 7.52 -27.43
C LEU A 23 24.99 8.44 -26.42
N PRO A 24 24.62 9.67 -26.82
CA PRO A 24 23.91 10.61 -25.95
C PRO A 24 22.62 10.05 -25.36
N ILE A 25 21.94 9.16 -26.07
CA ILE A 25 20.69 8.53 -25.61
C ILE A 25 20.86 7.73 -24.31
N ARG A 26 22.02 7.12 -24.08
CA ARG A 26 22.31 6.40 -22.85
C ARG A 26 22.41 7.36 -21.67
N GLN A 27 23.12 8.46 -21.86
CA GLN A 27 23.23 9.52 -20.85
C GLN A 27 21.87 10.12 -20.51
N MET A 28 21.05 10.45 -21.52
CA MET A 28 19.68 10.94 -21.31
C MET A 28 18.80 9.92 -20.55
N THR A 29 18.97 8.63 -20.85
CA THR A 29 18.24 7.56 -20.14
C THR A 29 18.65 7.49 -18.67
N VAL A 30 19.95 7.58 -18.38
CA VAL A 30 20.47 7.64 -17.01
C VAL A 30 19.92 8.87 -16.28
N GLU A 31 19.98 10.05 -16.87
CA GLU A 31 19.46 11.29 -16.29
C GLU A 31 17.96 11.20 -15.99
N HIS A 32 17.16 10.67 -16.91
CA HIS A 32 15.73 10.45 -16.66
C HIS A 32 15.47 9.47 -15.51
N LEU A 33 16.27 8.42 -15.37
CA LEU A 33 16.14 7.48 -14.24
C LEU A 33 16.54 8.14 -12.92
N VAL A 34 17.54 9.03 -12.91
CA VAL A 34 17.90 9.82 -11.72
C VAL A 34 16.75 10.76 -11.32
N ILE A 35 16.15 11.47 -12.28
CA ILE A 35 15.00 12.35 -12.02
C ILE A 35 13.82 11.54 -11.44
N LEU A 36 13.55 10.36 -12.02
CA LEU A 36 12.50 9.47 -11.51
C LEU A 36 12.80 9.01 -10.07
N TRP A 37 14.06 8.68 -9.78
CA TRP A 37 14.47 8.34 -8.42
C TRP A 37 14.22 9.51 -7.46
N ASP A 38 14.67 10.71 -7.80
CA ASP A 38 14.53 11.87 -6.94
C ASP A 38 13.05 12.17 -6.63
N GLN A 39 12.17 12.00 -7.60
CA GLN A 39 10.73 12.09 -7.39
C GLN A 39 10.21 11.04 -6.40
N TRP A 40 10.65 9.79 -6.51
CA TRP A 40 10.23 8.72 -5.58
C TRP A 40 10.80 8.91 -4.18
N ASP A 41 12.03 9.40 -4.06
CA ASP A 41 12.71 9.66 -2.79
C ASP A 41 12.03 10.84 -2.06
N GLU A 42 11.68 11.90 -2.80
CA GLU A 42 11.05 13.10 -2.25
C GLU A 42 9.54 12.92 -1.96
N HIS A 43 8.78 12.38 -2.90
CA HIS A 43 7.31 12.33 -2.81
C HIS A 43 6.75 10.97 -2.43
N GLY A 44 7.57 9.93 -2.53
CA GLY A 44 7.12 8.56 -2.35
C GLY A 44 6.58 7.91 -3.63
N LEU A 45 6.12 6.68 -3.49
CA LEU A 45 5.50 5.86 -4.51
C LEU A 45 3.97 5.82 -4.31
N TYR A 46 3.27 5.62 -5.42
CA TYR A 46 1.84 5.32 -5.42
C TYR A 46 1.58 3.88 -4.97
N SER A 47 0.39 3.63 -4.41
CA SER A 47 -0.03 2.30 -3.95
C SER A 47 0.06 1.25 -5.07
N ASP A 48 -0.31 1.60 -6.30
CA ASP A 48 -0.28 0.68 -7.44
C ASP A 48 1.15 0.30 -7.83
N GLN A 49 2.10 1.24 -7.76
CA GLN A 49 3.52 1.00 -8.04
C GLN A 49 4.12 0.03 -7.03
N ILE A 50 3.85 0.24 -5.73
CA ILE A 50 4.30 -0.67 -4.67
C ILE A 50 3.70 -2.06 -4.88
N ASN A 51 2.39 -2.15 -5.10
CA ASN A 51 1.73 -3.44 -5.33
C ASN A 51 2.25 -4.15 -6.58
N ARG A 52 2.54 -3.42 -7.67
CA ARG A 52 3.19 -3.99 -8.85
C ARG A 52 4.55 -4.57 -8.47
N TRP A 53 5.40 -3.81 -7.78
CA TRP A 53 6.72 -4.27 -7.36
C TRP A 53 6.67 -5.55 -6.52
N ILE A 54 5.82 -5.58 -5.49
CA ILE A 54 5.70 -6.75 -4.60
C ILE A 54 5.38 -8.02 -5.41
N ASN A 55 4.50 -7.90 -6.41
CA ASN A 55 4.05 -8.98 -7.27
C ASN A 55 4.97 -9.27 -8.48
N LEU A 56 6.08 -8.53 -8.66
CA LEU A 56 7.04 -8.83 -9.72
C LEU A 56 7.74 -10.17 -9.46
N ALA A 57 7.97 -10.91 -10.54
CA ALA A 57 8.79 -12.12 -10.52
C ALA A 57 10.25 -11.81 -10.08
N PRO A 58 10.94 -12.73 -9.37
CA PRO A 58 12.29 -12.49 -8.88
C PRO A 58 13.29 -12.08 -9.96
N GLU A 59 13.18 -12.64 -11.16
CA GLU A 59 14.06 -12.33 -12.29
C GLU A 59 13.89 -10.88 -12.77
N ILE A 60 12.67 -10.37 -12.70
CA ILE A 60 12.34 -8.98 -13.06
C ILE A 60 12.84 -8.01 -12.00
N LYS A 61 12.71 -8.38 -10.71
CA LYS A 61 13.31 -7.62 -9.61
C LYS A 61 14.83 -7.54 -9.77
N GLN A 62 15.48 -8.64 -10.13
CA GLN A 62 16.92 -8.66 -10.39
C GLN A 62 17.30 -7.71 -11.54
N LEU A 63 16.57 -7.72 -12.66
CA LEU A 63 16.82 -6.79 -13.76
C LEU A 63 16.68 -5.32 -13.34
N SER A 64 15.70 -5.01 -12.51
CA SER A 64 15.57 -3.66 -11.95
C SER A 64 16.76 -3.28 -11.07
N ARG A 65 17.27 -4.21 -10.25
CA ARG A 65 18.49 -3.97 -9.44
C ARG A 65 19.69 -3.72 -10.35
N ASP A 66 19.86 -4.50 -11.40
CA ASP A 66 20.96 -4.33 -12.33
C ASP A 66 20.92 -2.93 -12.99
N ILE A 67 19.73 -2.47 -13.40
CA ILE A 67 19.52 -1.12 -13.94
C ILE A 67 19.96 -0.06 -12.92
N TRP A 68 19.44 -0.12 -11.69
CA TRP A 68 19.75 0.88 -10.66
C TRP A 68 21.22 0.86 -10.24
N ASN A 69 21.85 -0.33 -10.21
CA ASN A 69 23.28 -0.46 -9.97
C ASN A 69 24.11 0.22 -11.07
N LEU A 70 23.73 0.04 -12.34
CA LEU A 70 24.43 0.67 -13.46
C LEU A 70 24.26 2.20 -13.44
N VAL A 71 23.04 2.68 -13.18
CA VAL A 71 22.75 4.12 -13.01
C VAL A 71 23.62 4.67 -11.87
N GLY A 72 23.63 3.98 -10.71
CA GLY A 72 24.42 4.35 -9.54
C GLY A 72 25.91 4.41 -9.79
N GLN A 73 26.47 3.43 -10.50
CA GLN A 73 27.87 3.45 -10.92
C GLN A 73 28.17 4.62 -11.88
N THR A 74 27.23 4.95 -12.77
CA THR A 74 27.40 6.02 -13.77
C THR A 74 27.44 7.39 -13.12
N VAL A 75 26.58 7.65 -12.12
CA VAL A 75 26.49 8.95 -11.44
C VAL A 75 27.16 8.99 -10.06
N GLN A 76 27.85 7.90 -9.67
CA GLN A 76 28.52 7.75 -8.36
C GLN A 76 27.58 7.99 -7.16
N ARG A 77 26.35 7.49 -7.24
CA ARG A 77 25.32 7.60 -6.21
C ARG A 77 24.71 6.23 -5.93
N ASP A 78 24.35 5.96 -4.69
CA ASP A 78 23.61 4.75 -4.34
C ASP A 78 22.09 4.96 -4.46
N PHE A 79 21.39 3.93 -4.92
CA PHE A 79 19.95 3.93 -5.18
C PHE A 79 19.30 2.72 -4.49
N PRO A 80 19.00 2.81 -3.18
CA PRO A 80 18.49 1.69 -2.39
C PRO A 80 17.00 1.41 -2.66
N ILE A 81 16.66 1.02 -3.88
CA ILE A 81 15.28 0.83 -4.37
C ILE A 81 14.46 -0.13 -3.50
N GLU A 82 15.09 -1.19 -3.00
CA GLU A 82 14.39 -2.18 -2.17
C GLU A 82 14.03 -1.59 -0.82
N THR A 83 14.93 -0.81 -0.22
CA THR A 83 14.70 -0.13 1.04
C THR A 83 13.54 0.85 0.89
N LEU A 84 13.58 1.70 -0.13
CA LEU A 84 12.53 2.69 -0.40
C LEU A 84 11.15 2.04 -0.56
N ILE A 85 11.06 0.98 -1.37
CA ILE A 85 9.78 0.30 -1.62
C ILE A 85 9.31 -0.47 -0.37
N ASN A 86 10.23 -1.11 0.36
CA ASN A 86 9.87 -1.85 1.57
C ASN A 86 9.36 -0.91 2.66
N GLU A 87 10.01 0.23 2.90
CA GLU A 87 9.57 1.24 3.87
C GLU A 87 8.16 1.74 3.55
N GLN A 88 7.90 2.10 2.28
CA GLN A 88 6.58 2.58 1.88
C GLN A 88 5.54 1.48 1.81
N TYR A 89 5.94 0.23 1.55
CA TYR A 89 5.04 -0.91 1.69
C TYR A 89 4.61 -1.08 3.15
N GLN A 90 5.53 -1.00 4.12
CA GLN A 90 5.18 -1.07 5.54
C GLN A 90 4.25 0.08 5.94
N GLU A 91 4.57 1.32 5.56
CA GLU A 91 3.73 2.48 5.81
C GLU A 91 2.30 2.30 5.24
N MET A 92 2.20 1.80 4.01
CA MET A 92 0.90 1.48 3.38
C MET A 92 0.15 0.40 4.16
N GLN A 93 0.82 -0.67 4.60
CA GLN A 93 0.20 -1.76 5.35
C GLN A 93 -0.29 -1.30 6.72
N GLU A 94 0.47 -0.47 7.43
CA GLU A 94 0.08 0.08 8.73
C GLU A 94 -1.20 0.92 8.61
N LYS A 95 -1.26 1.82 7.62
CA LYS A 95 -2.44 2.65 7.35
C LYS A 95 -3.67 1.82 6.96
N ARG A 96 -3.50 0.78 6.12
CA ARG A 96 -4.57 -0.16 5.75
C ARG A 96 -5.04 -1.00 6.94
N LEU A 97 -4.12 -1.40 7.82
CA LEU A 97 -4.45 -2.13 9.03
C LEU A 97 -5.30 -1.28 9.95
N ILE A 98 -4.96 0.01 10.12
CA ILE A 98 -5.78 0.96 10.87
C ILE A 98 -7.19 1.02 10.27
N GLN A 99 -7.33 1.26 8.96
CA GLN A 99 -8.65 1.27 8.31
C GLN A 99 -9.45 0.01 8.59
N THR A 100 -8.82 -1.16 8.44
CA THR A 100 -9.47 -2.46 8.64
C THR A 100 -9.96 -2.66 10.08
N LYS A 101 -9.13 -2.29 11.05
CA LYS A 101 -9.49 -2.37 12.48
C LYS A 101 -10.69 -1.49 12.81
N ILE A 102 -10.68 -0.24 12.35
CA ILE A 102 -11.76 0.71 12.61
C ILE A 102 -13.05 0.25 11.93
N LEU A 103 -12.99 -0.16 10.66
CA LEU A 103 -14.14 -0.70 9.93
C LEU A 103 -14.78 -1.87 10.69
N THR A 104 -13.96 -2.83 11.12
CA THR A 104 -14.44 -4.00 11.87
C THR A 104 -15.15 -3.59 13.18
N CYS A 105 -14.65 -2.57 13.88
CA CYS A 105 -15.32 -2.06 15.07
C CYS A 105 -16.63 -1.33 14.72
N LEU A 106 -16.65 -0.53 13.65
CA LEU A 106 -17.85 0.17 13.18
C LEU A 106 -18.96 -0.80 12.73
N ASP A 107 -18.60 -1.96 12.18
CA ASP A 107 -19.57 -3.01 11.82
C ASP A 107 -20.33 -3.54 13.04
N THR A 108 -19.68 -3.56 14.20
CA THR A 108 -20.29 -3.95 15.49
C THR A 108 -20.84 -2.76 16.28
N TYR A 109 -20.66 -1.55 15.77
CA TYR A 109 -21.09 -0.32 16.42
C TYR A 109 -22.58 -0.07 16.19
N CYS A 110 -23.25 0.50 17.18
CA CYS A 110 -24.70 0.73 17.15
C CYS A 110 -25.11 1.46 15.87
N ASP A 111 -26.11 0.93 15.16
CA ASP A 111 -26.54 1.48 13.87
C ASP A 111 -27.10 2.90 13.97
N ASP A 112 -27.72 3.23 15.12
CA ASP A 112 -28.27 4.56 15.40
C ASP A 112 -27.23 5.54 15.97
N ALA A 113 -25.95 5.14 16.04
CA ALA A 113 -24.89 6.02 16.53
C ALA A 113 -24.66 7.18 15.54
N VAL A 114 -24.81 8.40 16.05
CA VAL A 114 -24.80 9.65 15.26
C VAL A 114 -23.48 9.88 14.53
N ASP A 115 -22.37 9.37 15.07
CA ASP A 115 -21.01 9.54 14.56
C ASP A 115 -20.54 8.39 13.64
N LYS A 116 -21.30 7.30 13.51
CA LYS A 116 -20.92 6.13 12.68
C LYS A 116 -20.64 6.53 11.22
N GLN A 117 -21.55 7.30 10.62
CA GLN A 117 -21.40 7.75 9.22
C GLN A 117 -20.19 8.66 9.04
N PHE A 118 -19.93 9.55 10.00
CA PHE A 118 -18.78 10.44 9.95
C PHE A 118 -17.46 9.66 9.85
N TYR A 119 -17.28 8.60 10.65
CA TYR A 119 -16.07 7.77 10.55
C TYR A 119 -16.01 6.96 9.25
N LEU A 120 -17.14 6.46 8.75
CA LEU A 120 -17.19 5.78 7.44
C LEU A 120 -16.76 6.71 6.30
N ASP A 121 -17.21 7.97 6.32
CA ASP A 121 -16.84 8.97 5.32
C ASP A 121 -15.33 9.28 5.36
N LEU A 122 -14.74 9.39 6.56
CA LEU A 122 -13.30 9.58 6.72
C LEU A 122 -12.50 8.39 6.17
N LEU A 123 -12.96 7.16 6.43
CA LEU A 123 -12.31 5.94 5.93
C LEU A 123 -12.40 5.83 4.40
N LEU A 124 -13.55 6.19 3.83
CA LEU A 124 -13.77 6.22 2.38
C LEU A 124 -12.90 7.29 1.70
N ALA A 125 -12.79 8.48 2.28
CA ALA A 125 -11.90 9.54 1.78
C ALA A 125 -10.43 9.09 1.83
N MET A 126 -10.01 8.41 2.90
CA MET A 126 -8.66 7.85 3.00
C MET A 126 -8.40 6.76 1.95
N GLN A 127 -9.40 5.91 1.66
CA GLN A 127 -9.32 4.92 0.59
C GLN A 127 -9.16 5.58 -0.79
N GLN A 128 -9.94 6.63 -1.07
CA GLN A 128 -9.82 7.38 -2.32
C GLN A 128 -8.43 8.02 -2.48
N LYS A 129 -7.84 8.54 -1.40
CA LYS A 129 -6.47 9.06 -1.43
C LYS A 129 -5.45 7.98 -1.78
N PHE A 130 -5.61 6.75 -1.29
CA PHE A 130 -4.72 5.65 -1.69
C PHE A 130 -4.74 5.32 -3.18
N ASP A 131 -5.86 5.60 -3.86
CA ASP A 131 -6.03 5.32 -5.28
C ASP A 131 -5.44 6.44 -6.16
N HIS A 132 -5.18 7.63 -5.60
CA HIS A 132 -4.81 8.82 -6.37
C HIS A 132 -3.52 9.52 -5.91
N ASP A 133 -3.07 9.31 -4.68
CA ASP A 133 -1.91 9.97 -4.08
C ASP A 133 -0.77 8.97 -3.79
N THR A 134 0.41 9.51 -3.51
CA THR A 134 1.53 8.71 -2.99
C THR A 134 1.25 8.28 -1.56
N VAL A 135 1.76 7.10 -1.17
CA VAL A 135 1.52 6.54 0.18
C VAL A 135 1.91 7.52 1.28
N ARG A 136 2.99 8.27 1.09
CA ARG A 136 3.49 9.28 2.04
C ARG A 136 2.48 10.41 2.30
N LEU A 137 1.70 10.81 1.30
CA LEU A 137 0.71 11.89 1.42
C LEU A 137 -0.62 11.44 2.02
N VAL A 138 -0.87 10.13 2.09
CA VAL A 138 -2.09 9.60 2.70
C VAL A 138 -1.97 9.67 4.21
N GLU A 139 -2.56 10.67 4.83
CA GLU A 139 -2.60 10.79 6.29
C GLU A 139 -3.77 10.03 6.90
N VAL A 140 -3.57 9.47 8.10
CA VAL A 140 -4.67 8.94 8.91
C VAL A 140 -5.31 10.12 9.67
N PRO A 141 -6.60 10.40 9.48
CA PRO A 141 -7.26 11.52 10.18
C PRO A 141 -7.11 11.41 11.70
N CYS A 142 -6.92 12.53 12.39
CA CYS A 142 -6.73 12.55 13.84
C CYS A 142 -7.91 11.91 14.58
N GLU A 143 -9.14 12.12 14.09
CA GLU A 143 -10.36 11.54 14.62
C GLU A 143 -10.29 10.00 14.59
N ILE A 144 -9.78 9.43 13.51
CA ILE A 144 -9.54 7.99 13.40
C ILE A 144 -8.46 7.53 14.38
N MET A 145 -7.37 8.30 14.52
CA MET A 145 -6.29 7.99 15.46
C MET A 145 -6.80 7.98 16.92
N THR A 146 -7.75 8.84 17.28
CA THR A 146 -8.31 8.85 18.64
C THR A 146 -9.14 7.61 18.97
N LEU A 147 -9.65 6.91 17.95
CA LEU A 147 -10.40 5.66 18.13
C LEU A 147 -9.50 4.45 18.38
N LEU A 148 -8.23 4.49 17.93
CA LEU A 148 -7.32 3.34 17.97
C LEU A 148 -7.18 2.69 19.36
N PRO A 149 -6.99 3.44 20.47
CA PRO A 149 -6.87 2.82 21.79
C PRO A 149 -8.12 2.03 22.21
N SER A 150 -9.30 2.52 21.83
CA SER A 150 -10.57 1.83 22.11
C SER A 150 -10.72 0.61 21.22
N VAL A 151 -10.42 0.75 19.94
CA VAL A 151 -10.49 -0.32 18.94
C VAL A 151 -9.54 -1.46 19.29
N ASP A 152 -8.29 -1.18 19.64
CA ASP A 152 -7.31 -2.20 20.04
C ASP A 152 -7.72 -2.98 21.29
N ARG A 153 -8.49 -2.36 22.20
CA ARG A 153 -9.05 -3.05 23.36
C ARG A 153 -10.28 -3.89 23.02
N LEU A 154 -11.07 -3.45 22.04
CA LEU A 154 -12.33 -4.08 21.66
C LEU A 154 -12.15 -5.19 20.64
N THR A 155 -11.18 -5.12 19.72
CA THR A 155 -10.95 -6.13 18.67
C THR A 155 -10.75 -7.56 19.23
N PRO A 156 -9.97 -7.78 20.31
CA PRO A 156 -9.85 -9.12 20.90
C PRO A 156 -11.16 -9.63 21.52
N LEU A 157 -12.02 -8.71 21.98
CA LEU A 157 -13.31 -9.05 22.58
C LEU A 157 -14.35 -9.36 21.50
N SER A 158 -14.40 -8.56 20.43
CA SER A 158 -15.33 -8.76 19.32
C SER A 158 -15.08 -10.07 18.57
N THR A 159 -13.82 -10.55 18.56
CA THR A 159 -13.41 -11.83 17.97
C THR A 159 -13.39 -12.99 18.96
N SER A 160 -13.68 -12.75 20.23
CA SER A 160 -13.75 -13.80 21.25
C SER A 160 -14.93 -14.73 21.00
N ARG A 161 -14.68 -16.03 21.08
CA ARG A 161 -15.72 -17.06 20.95
C ARG A 161 -16.89 -16.84 21.91
N SER A 162 -16.61 -16.36 23.12
CA SER A 162 -17.65 -16.07 24.13
C SER A 162 -18.57 -14.93 23.69
N TRP A 163 -18.02 -13.89 23.06
CA TRP A 163 -18.80 -12.77 22.56
C TRP A 163 -19.65 -13.15 21.36
N LEU A 164 -19.10 -13.97 20.45
CA LEU A 164 -19.84 -14.51 19.30
C LEU A 164 -21.02 -15.40 19.72
N ILE A 165 -20.86 -16.21 20.78
CA ILE A 165 -21.95 -17.00 21.36
C ILE A 165 -23.06 -16.09 21.88
N VAL A 166 -22.72 -15.07 22.67
CA VAL A 166 -23.70 -14.11 23.21
C VAL A 166 -24.44 -13.37 22.09
N LEU A 167 -23.73 -12.92 21.05
CA LEU A 167 -24.34 -12.27 19.88
C LEU A 167 -25.31 -13.22 19.17
N SER A 168 -24.92 -14.48 18.93
CA SER A 168 -25.79 -15.45 18.27
C SER A 168 -27.06 -15.76 19.08
N GLU A 169 -26.95 -15.88 20.40
CA GLU A 169 -28.10 -16.11 21.29
C GLU A 169 -29.05 -14.90 21.34
N SER A 170 -28.51 -13.68 21.29
CA SER A 170 -29.32 -12.44 21.28
C SER A 170 -30.09 -12.25 19.95
N GLN A 171 -29.51 -12.66 18.82
CA GLN A 171 -30.17 -12.62 17.50
C GLN A 171 -31.28 -13.68 17.40
N GLU A 172 -31.07 -14.89 17.92
CA GLU A 172 -32.11 -15.92 17.98
C GLU A 172 -33.29 -15.51 18.87
N SER A 173 -33.00 -14.82 19.98
CA SER A 173 -34.03 -14.32 20.92
C SER A 173 -34.89 -13.22 20.29
N SER A 174 -34.26 -12.30 19.56
CA SER A 174 -34.96 -11.22 18.83
C SER A 174 -35.83 -11.76 17.70
N THR A 175 -35.40 -12.85 17.03
CA THR A 175 -36.18 -13.49 15.95
C THR A 175 -37.42 -14.23 16.49
N ARG A 176 -37.36 -14.74 17.73
CA ARG A 176 -38.50 -15.43 18.39
C ARG A 176 -39.58 -14.48 18.88
N GLU A 177 -39.26 -13.21 19.14
CA GLU A 177 -40.27 -12.20 19.50
C GLU A 177 -41.10 -11.72 18.30
N PHE A 178 -40.58 -11.81 17.08
CA PHE A 178 -41.30 -11.43 15.85
C PHE A 178 -42.31 -12.46 15.32
N ILE A 179 -42.35 -13.69 15.87
CA ILE A 179 -43.29 -14.76 15.46
C ILE A 179 -44.51 -14.85 16.42
N LYS A 180 -44.77 -13.81 17.21
CA LYS A 180 -45.96 -13.72 18.07
C LYS A 180 -46.88 -12.56 17.67
N TYR A 181 -47.43 -12.59 16.46
CA TYR A 181 -48.70 -11.93 16.14
C TYR A 181 -49.45 -12.73 15.07
#